data_AF-A0A0Q6A9F2-F1
#
_entry.id   AF-A0A0Q6A9F2-F1
#
_cell.length_a   1.000
_cell.length_b   1.000
_cell.length_c   1.000
_cell.angle_alpha   90.00
_cell.angle_beta   90.00
_cell.angle_gamma   90.00
#
_symmetry.space_group_name_H-M   'P 1'
#
loop_
_entity.id
_entity.type
_entity.pdbx_description
1 polymer ?
#
loop_
_entity_poly.entity_id
_entity_poly.type
_entity_poly.pdbx_seq_one_letter_code
_entity_poly.pdbx_strand_id
1 'polypeptide(L)'
;MKMKSLIMYSVSVIVSWIWLYVSHQTFNPILLKGPDFLKFYVLILMIFYLMIFIGKRLKINNRKVLLYFMLSIIALGITKLFRGLYLNKPVGYLIFILIMETIVMLIITQTHPNHKLK
;
A
#
# COMPACT_ATOMS: atom_id res chain seq x y z
N MET A 1 16.23 6.77 -14.10
CA MET A 1 15.80 6.78 -12.68
C MET A 1 14.41 6.18 -12.43
N LYS A 2 13.39 6.46 -13.26
CA LYS A 2 12.00 5.94 -13.09
C LYS A 2 11.88 4.40 -12.99
N MET A 3 12.61 3.65 -13.83
CA MET A 3 12.56 2.18 -13.80
C MET A 3 13.14 1.60 -12.50
N LYS A 4 14.23 2.16 -11.98
CA LYS A 4 14.87 1.67 -10.73
C LYS A 4 13.93 1.81 -9.52
N SER A 5 13.24 2.94 -9.41
CA SER A 5 12.23 3.13 -8.35
C SER A 5 11.03 2.19 -8.50
N LEU A 6 10.61 1.92 -9.73
CA LEU A 6 9.49 1.02 -10.01
C LEU A 6 9.81 -0.41 -9.59
N ILE A 7 10.97 -0.92 -10.00
CA ILE A 7 11.46 -2.25 -9.60
C ILE A 7 11.54 -2.36 -8.09
N MET A 8 12.08 -1.34 -7.41
CA MET A 8 12.25 -1.36 -5.95
C MET A 8 10.90 -1.44 -5.21
N TYR A 9 9.89 -0.65 -5.60
CA TYR A 9 8.58 -0.70 -4.96
C TYR A 9 7.76 -1.93 -5.37
N SER A 10 7.97 -2.47 -6.57
CA SER A 10 7.40 -3.74 -7.01
C SER A 10 7.81 -4.91 -6.11
N VAL A 11 9.00 -4.88 -5.50
CA VAL A 11 9.43 -5.91 -4.54
C VAL A 11 8.41 -6.08 -3.42
N SER A 12 7.84 -4.98 -2.92
CA SER A 12 6.82 -5.05 -1.88
C SER A 12 5.60 -5.85 -2.30
N VAL A 13 5.09 -5.61 -3.50
CA VAL A 13 3.92 -6.30 -4.03
C VAL A 13 4.24 -7.78 -4.26
N ILE A 14 5.39 -8.06 -4.86
CA ILE A 14 5.81 -9.43 -5.17
C ILE A 14 5.98 -10.26 -3.90
N VAL A 15 6.67 -9.73 -2.88
CA VAL A 15 6.89 -10.46 -1.62
C VAL A 15 5.56 -10.72 -0.91
N SER A 16 4.64 -9.73 -0.89
CA SER A 16 3.31 -9.93 -0.33
C SER A 16 2.49 -10.97 -1.10
N TRP A 17 2.61 -11.01 -2.43
CA TRP A 17 1.94 -12.04 -3.24
C TRP A 17 2.55 -13.43 -3.08
N ILE A 18 3.87 -13.54 -2.90
CA ILE A 18 4.50 -14.83 -2.57
C ILE A 18 3.93 -15.33 -1.24
N TRP A 19 3.84 -14.48 -0.23
CA TRP A 19 3.24 -14.86 1.05
C TRP A 19 1.79 -15.32 0.91
N LEU A 20 0.99 -14.61 0.09
CA LEU A 20 -0.40 -14.96 -0.22
C LEU A 20 -0.51 -16.35 -0.86
N TYR A 21 0.34 -16.64 -1.84
CA TYR A 21 0.33 -17.93 -2.54
C TYR A 21 0.75 -19.08 -1.62
N VAL A 22 1.83 -18.90 -0.86
CA VAL A 22 2.36 -19.94 0.04
C VAL A 22 1.39 -20.26 1.18
N SER A 23 0.73 -19.23 1.74
CA SER A 23 -0.10 -19.40 2.94
C SER A 23 -1.54 -19.80 2.63
N HIS A 24 -2.08 -19.34 1.51
CA HIS A 24 -3.52 -19.45 1.21
C HIS A 24 -3.81 -20.02 -0.18
N GLN A 25 -2.78 -20.40 -0.95
CA GLN A 25 -2.89 -21.01 -2.29
C GLN A 25 -3.83 -20.23 -3.23
N THR A 26 -3.87 -18.91 -3.07
CA THR A 26 -4.72 -18.01 -3.85
C THR A 26 -3.92 -16.83 -4.38
N PHE A 27 -4.33 -16.29 -5.53
CA PHE A 27 -3.80 -15.06 -6.09
C PHE A 27 -4.70 -13.84 -5.82
N ASN A 28 -5.88 -14.06 -5.24
CA ASN A 28 -6.84 -13.00 -4.98
C ASN A 28 -6.88 -12.65 -3.47
N PRO A 29 -6.21 -11.55 -3.05
CA PRO A 29 -6.17 -11.16 -1.64
C PRO A 29 -7.56 -10.77 -1.10
N ILE A 30 -8.50 -10.37 -1.96
CA ILE A 30 -9.84 -9.97 -1.54
C ILE A 30 -10.63 -11.17 -1.00
N LEU A 31 -10.31 -12.40 -1.42
CA LEU A 31 -10.92 -13.66 -0.93
C LEU A 31 -10.50 -14.04 0.49
N LEU A 32 -9.41 -13.47 1.03
CA LEU A 32 -8.94 -13.80 2.37
C LEU A 32 -9.99 -13.53 3.45
N LYS A 33 -9.97 -14.31 4.53
CA LYS A 33 -10.75 -14.01 5.74
C LYS A 33 -10.25 -12.71 6.36
N GLY A 34 -11.10 -12.03 7.14
CA GLY A 34 -10.79 -10.71 7.72
C GLY A 34 -9.40 -10.61 8.38
N PRO A 35 -9.05 -11.50 9.33
CA PRO A 35 -7.75 -11.48 10.00
C PRO A 35 -6.58 -11.71 9.04
N ASP A 36 -6.73 -12.64 8.09
CA ASP A 36 -5.66 -12.97 7.13
C ASP A 36 -5.45 -11.85 6.11
N PHE A 37 -6.54 -11.20 5.67
CA PHE A 37 -6.44 -10.00 4.86
C PHE A 37 -5.70 -8.89 5.62
N LEU A 38 -6.01 -8.70 6.90
CA LEU A 38 -5.35 -7.67 7.70
C LEU A 38 -3.85 -7.96 7.83
N LYS A 39 -3.46 -9.22 8.04
CA LYS A 39 -2.05 -9.65 8.02
C LYS A 39 -1.38 -9.36 6.68
N PHE A 40 -2.03 -9.73 5.57
CA PHE A 40 -1.55 -9.42 4.23
C PHE A 40 -1.37 -7.91 4.01
N TYR A 41 -2.36 -7.13 4.43
CA TYR A 41 -2.39 -5.68 4.27
C TYR A 41 -1.30 -4.98 5.10
N VAL A 42 -1.10 -5.40 6.34
CA VAL A 42 0.00 -4.91 7.18
C VAL A 42 1.36 -5.34 6.61
N LEU A 43 1.47 -6.56 6.08
CA LEU A 43 2.70 -7.07 5.48
C LEU A 43 3.10 -6.25 4.24
N ILE A 44 2.17 -5.97 3.32
CA ILE A 44 2.46 -5.12 2.16
C ILE A 44 2.84 -3.70 2.58
N LEU A 45 2.19 -3.12 3.58
CA LEU A 45 2.55 -1.80 4.10
C LEU A 45 3.96 -1.79 4.72
N MET A 46 4.28 -2.76 5.56
CA MET A 46 5.58 -2.84 6.23
C MET A 46 6.73 -2.94 5.21
N ILE A 47 6.61 -3.82 4.22
CA ILE A 47 7.64 -3.98 3.19
C ILE A 47 7.69 -2.72 2.32
N PHE A 48 6.55 -2.12 2.00
CA PHE A 48 6.50 -0.91 1.19
C PHE A 48 7.22 0.25 1.88
N TYR A 49 6.92 0.52 3.15
CA TYR A 49 7.60 1.57 3.92
C TYR A 49 9.09 1.29 4.12
N LEU A 50 9.48 0.02 4.27
CA LEU A 50 10.90 -0.36 4.29
C LEU A 50 11.58 0.00 2.95
N MET A 51 10.94 -0.30 1.82
CA MET A 51 11.44 0.07 0.49
C MET A 51 11.52 1.60 0.31
N ILE A 52 10.57 2.37 0.84
CA ILE A 52 10.65 3.85 0.85
C ILE A 52 11.91 4.31 1.58
N PHE A 53 12.17 3.75 2.76
CA PHE A 53 13.33 4.12 3.57
C PHE A 53 14.65 3.81 2.83
N ILE A 54 14.76 2.61 2.26
CA ILE A 54 15.92 2.19 1.46
C ILE A 54 16.08 3.10 0.23
N GLY A 55 14.99 3.36 -0.51
CA GLY A 55 15.01 4.22 -1.69
C GLY A 55 15.41 5.66 -1.40
N LYS A 56 15.06 6.17 -0.22
CA LYS A 56 15.51 7.48 0.27
C LYS A 56 17.01 7.49 0.50
N ARG A 57 17.58 6.45 1.13
CA ARG A 57 19.03 6.34 1.35
C ARG A 57 19.82 6.21 0.05
N LEU A 58 19.30 5.43 -0.91
CA LEU A 58 19.94 5.23 -2.21
C LEU A 58 19.73 6.40 -3.19
N LYS A 59 18.96 7.45 -2.81
CA LYS A 59 18.56 8.56 -3.68
C LYS A 59 17.85 8.12 -4.97
N ILE A 60 17.18 6.96 -4.94
CA ILE A 60 16.44 6.38 -6.08
C ILE A 60 14.96 6.77 -6.02
N ASN A 61 14.54 7.48 -4.97
CA ASN A 61 13.12 7.75 -4.74
C ASN A 61 12.49 8.65 -5.82
N ASN A 62 11.43 8.15 -6.45
CA ASN A 62 10.61 8.92 -7.38
C ASN A 62 9.20 9.09 -6.81
N ARG A 63 8.82 10.33 -6.51
CA ARG A 63 7.53 10.66 -5.88
C ARG A 63 6.33 10.23 -6.71
N LYS A 64 6.37 10.33 -8.05
CA LYS A 64 5.24 9.90 -8.91
C LYS A 64 5.01 8.40 -8.80
N VAL A 65 6.10 7.63 -8.80
CA VAL A 65 6.04 6.17 -8.66
C VAL A 65 5.57 5.81 -7.25
N LEU A 66 6.11 6.46 -6.22
CA LEU A 66 5.71 6.28 -4.84
C LEU A 66 4.20 6.47 -4.63
N LEU A 67 3.66 7.61 -5.10
CA LEU A 67 2.23 7.92 -5.00
C LEU A 67 1.36 6.90 -5.74
N TYR A 68 1.81 6.43 -6.90
CA TYR A 68 1.09 5.39 -7.66
C TYR A 68 0.96 4.08 -6.88
N PHE A 69 2.04 3.64 -6.23
CA PHE A 69 1.99 2.46 -5.36
C PHE A 69 1.13 2.68 -4.12
N MET A 70 1.23 3.84 -3.44
CA MET A 70 0.36 4.16 -2.31
C MET A 70 -1.12 4.15 -2.71
N LEU A 71 -1.48 4.77 -3.83
CA LEU A 71 -2.86 4.74 -4.35
C LEU A 71 -3.33 3.32 -4.64
N SER A 72 -2.46 2.47 -5.17
CA SER A 72 -2.78 1.07 -5.46
C SER A 72 -3.04 0.26 -4.18
N ILE A 73 -2.24 0.48 -3.13
CA ILE A 73 -2.42 -0.18 -1.82
C ILE A 73 -3.72 0.29 -1.16
N ILE A 74 -3.96 1.61 -1.13
CA ILE A 74 -5.22 2.19 -0.62
C ILE A 74 -6.42 1.62 -1.38
N ALA A 75 -6.36 1.55 -2.71
CA ALA A 75 -7.45 0.98 -3.52
C ALA A 75 -7.72 -0.50 -3.14
N LEU A 76 -6.67 -1.28 -2.88
CA LEU A 76 -6.78 -2.64 -2.37
C LEU A 76 -7.48 -2.70 -1.00
N GLY A 77 -7.15 -1.79 -0.08
CA GLY A 77 -7.81 -1.70 1.22
C GLY A 77 -9.28 -1.29 1.10
N ILE A 78 -9.59 -0.30 0.25
CA ILE A 78 -10.95 0.18 0.00
C ILE A 78 -11.84 -0.90 -0.61
N THR A 79 -11.34 -1.65 -1.60
CA THR A 79 -12.13 -2.75 -2.22
C THR A 79 -12.50 -3.82 -1.18
N LYS A 80 -11.58 -4.13 -0.26
CA LYS A 80 -11.89 -5.04 0.85
C LYS A 80 -12.86 -4.43 1.86
N LEU A 81 -12.73 -3.14 2.15
CA LEU A 81 -13.62 -2.41 3.05
C LEU A 81 -15.07 -2.52 2.57
N PHE A 82 -15.33 -2.19 1.29
CA PHE A 82 -16.67 -2.30 0.70
C PHE A 82 -17.23 -3.71 0.81
N ARG A 83 -16.41 -4.74 0.51
CA ARG A 83 -16.84 -6.13 0.67
C ARG A 83 -17.16 -6.48 2.12
N GLY A 84 -16.36 -6.00 3.08
CA GLY A 84 -16.58 -6.24 4.50
C GLY A 84 -17.87 -5.60 5.00
N LEU A 85 -18.13 -4.35 4.60
CA LEU A 85 -19.35 -3.62 4.92
C LEU A 85 -20.59 -4.30 4.30
N TYR A 86 -20.52 -4.69 3.02
CA TYR A 86 -21.62 -5.39 2.34
C TYR A 86 -21.97 -6.72 3.03
N LEU A 87 -20.98 -7.42 3.59
CA LEU A 87 -21.16 -8.68 4.31
C LEU A 87 -21.44 -8.48 5.81
N ASN A 88 -21.70 -7.25 6.28
CA ASN A 88 -21.89 -6.88 7.69
C ASN A 88 -20.77 -7.42 8.62
N LYS A 89 -19.53 -7.47 8.12
CA LYS A 89 -18.38 -7.91 8.90
C LYS A 89 -17.70 -6.71 9.57
N PRO A 90 -17.12 -6.90 10.78
CA PRO A 90 -16.36 -5.83 11.43
C PRO A 90 -15.12 -5.48 10.62
N VAL A 91 -14.96 -4.20 10.31
CA VAL A 91 -13.85 -3.64 9.50
C VAL A 91 -13.06 -2.54 10.22
N GLY A 92 -13.27 -2.37 11.53
CA GLY A 92 -12.71 -1.24 12.30
C GLY A 92 -11.19 -1.09 12.18
N TYR A 93 -10.43 -2.18 12.31
CA TYR A 93 -8.98 -2.13 12.14
C TYR A 93 -8.56 -1.69 10.74
N LEU A 94 -9.28 -2.14 9.70
CA LEU A 94 -8.97 -1.76 8.32
C LEU A 94 -9.24 -0.28 8.08
N ILE A 95 -10.33 0.26 8.64
CA ILE A 95 -10.63 1.70 8.59
C ILE A 95 -9.49 2.51 9.22
N PHE A 96 -9.04 2.11 10.42
CA PHE A 96 -7.97 2.81 11.11
C PHE A 96 -6.67 2.84 10.30
N ILE A 97 -6.30 1.71 9.67
CA ILE A 97 -5.10 1.65 8.83
C ILE A 97 -5.26 2.53 7.57
N LEU A 98 -6.43 2.50 6.92
CA LEU A 98 -6.69 3.33 5.73
C LEU A 98 -6.62 4.84 6.03
N ILE A 99 -7.13 5.26 7.20
CA ILE A 99 -7.04 6.66 7.64
C ILE A 99 -5.58 7.05 7.82
N MET A 100 -4.79 6.23 8.53
CA MET A 100 -3.36 6.49 8.72
C MET A 100 -2.60 6.57 7.39
N GLU A 101 -2.86 5.64 6.46
CA GLU A 101 -2.22 5.63 5.14
C GLU A 101 -2.56 6.89 4.33
N THR A 102 -3.81 7.34 4.40
CA THR A 102 -4.26 8.57 3.74
C THR A 102 -3.57 9.81 4.32
N ILE A 103 -3.44 9.89 5.65
CA ILE A 103 -2.71 10.98 6.31
C ILE A 103 -1.24 11.02 5.84
N VAL A 104 -0.56 9.87 5.80
CA VAL A 104 0.82 9.77 5.32
C VAL A 104 0.93 10.20 3.86
N MET A 105 0.00 9.79 3.00
CA MET A 105 -0.05 10.23 1.60
C MET A 105 -0.20 11.75 1.48
N LEU A 106 -1.08 12.36 2.29
CA LEU A 106 -1.28 13.81 2.30
C LEU A 106 0.01 14.55 2.71
N ILE A 107 0.69 14.09 3.76
CA ILE A 107 1.97 14.67 4.21
C ILE A 107 3.01 14.62 3.10
N ILE A 108 3.21 13.46 2.47
CA ILE A 108 4.15 13.29 1.34
C ILE A 108 3.75 14.18 0.15
N THR A 109 2.46 14.46 0.00
CA THR A 109 1.96 15.29 -1.08
C THR A 109 2.14 16.78 -0.82
N GLN A 110 1.96 17.23 0.42
CA GLN A 110 2.06 18.63 0.85
C GLN A 110 3.48 19.18 0.91
N THR A 111 4.52 18.33 1.06
CA THR A 111 5.93 18.77 1.13
C THR A 111 6.49 19.37 -0.18
N HIS A 112 5.63 19.76 -1.13
CA HIS A 112 6.00 20.57 -2.27
C HIS A 112 4.83 21.50 -2.58
N PRO A 113 4.85 22.78 -2.15
CA PRO A 113 3.91 23.76 -2.67
C PRO A 113 4.15 23.81 -4.18
N ASN A 114 3.09 23.58 -4.93
CA ASN A 114 3.07 23.78 -6.36
C ASN A 114 3.25 25.28 -6.56
N HIS A 115 4.48 25.76 -6.80
CA HIS A 115 4.73 27.14 -7.20
C HIS A 115 4.24 27.33 -8.64
N LYS A 116 2.92 27.34 -8.80
CA LYS A 116 2.20 27.84 -9.97
C LYS A 116 1.00 28.64 -9.50
N LEU A 117 1.30 29.76 -8.85
CA LEU A 117 0.45 30.94 -8.89
C LEU A 117 1.28 32.01 -9.59
N LYS A 118 1.00 32.20 -10.88
CA LYS A 118 1.31 33.42 -11.60
C LYS A 118 0.07 33.76 -12.42
#